data_AF-A0A315U0M6-F1
#
_entry.id   AF-A0A315U0M6-F1
#
_cell.length_a   1.000
_cell.length_b   1.000
_cell.length_c   1.000
_cell.angle_alpha   90.00
_cell.angle_beta   90.00
_cell.angle_gamma   90.00
#
_symmetry.space_group_name_H-M   'P 1'
#
loop_
_entity.id
_entity.type
_entity.pdbx_description
1 polymer ?
#
loop_
_entity_poly.entity_id
_entity_poly.type
_entity_poly.pdbx_seq_one_letter_code
_entity_poly.pdbx_strand_id
1 'polypeptide(L)'
;MATSHYDQFLQEATTRDPASDRALGRDPLYGLYTSWCFLSQAAPRSEDAFWAAMKKKQVHPKGTGLRMKGPAAADYILASYPVLV
;
A
#
# COMPACT_ATOMS: atom_id res chain seq x y z
N MET A 1 10.80 -2.01 -19.63
CA MET A 1 11.23 -1.52 -18.29
C MET A 1 10.67 -2.48 -17.27
N ALA A 2 11.49 -3.15 -16.45
CA ALA A 2 10.98 -4.08 -15.45
C ALA A 2 10.21 -3.30 -14.38
N THR A 3 8.88 -3.29 -14.48
CA THR A 3 7.99 -2.81 -13.42
C THR A 3 8.31 -3.64 -12.18
N SER A 4 8.98 -3.04 -11.20
CA SER A 4 9.20 -3.70 -9.90
C SER A 4 7.84 -4.04 -9.30
N HIS A 5 7.73 -5.09 -8.49
CA HIS A 5 6.48 -5.44 -7.80
C HIS A 5 5.93 -4.26 -6.98
N TYR A 6 6.80 -3.38 -6.48
CA TYR A 6 6.41 -2.12 -5.83
C TYR A 6 5.69 -1.14 -6.76
N ASP A 7 6.06 -1.10 -8.04
CA ASP A 7 5.42 -0.23 -9.03
C ASP A 7 4.02 -0.73 -9.38
N GLN A 8 3.88 -2.05 -9.58
CA GLN A 8 2.56 -2.68 -9.75
C GLN A 8 1.68 -2.45 -8.52
N PHE A 9 2.21 -2.70 -7.32
CA PHE A 9 1.52 -2.38 -6.07
C PHE A 9 1.05 -0.92 -6.05
N LEU A 10 1.93 0.02 -6.37
CA LEU A 10 1.57 1.43 -6.35
C LEU A 10 0.53 1.80 -7.40
N GLN A 11 0.48 1.11 -8.53
CA GLN A 11 -0.47 1.38 -9.61
C GLN A 11 -1.83 0.70 -9.41
N GLU A 12 -1.84 -0.50 -8.83
CA GLU A 12 -3.04 -1.30 -8.59
C GLU A 12 -3.70 -0.99 -7.24
N ALA A 13 -2.89 -0.96 -6.16
CA ALA A 13 -3.39 -0.83 -4.80
C ALA A 13 -3.37 0.62 -4.29
N THR A 14 -2.62 1.53 -4.93
CA THR A 14 -2.57 2.93 -4.52
C THR A 14 -2.91 3.89 -5.66
N THR A 15 -3.26 5.12 -5.31
CA THR A 15 -3.35 6.20 -6.28
C THR A 15 -2.81 7.48 -5.66
N ARG A 16 -2.15 8.30 -6.46
CA ARG A 16 -1.71 9.63 -6.04
C ARG A 16 -2.89 10.58 -6.17
N ASP A 17 -3.34 11.12 -5.04
CA ASP A 17 -4.40 12.12 -4.98
C ASP A 17 -3.86 13.38 -4.26
N PRO A 18 -3.27 14.32 -5.01
CA PRO A 18 -2.68 15.53 -4.42
C PRO A 18 -3.72 16.47 -3.78
N ALA A 19 -5.01 16.25 -4.05
CA ALA A 19 -6.11 17.00 -3.45
C ALA A 19 -6.55 16.43 -2.08
N SER A 20 -6.08 15.26 -1.68
CA SER A 20 -6.42 14.67 -0.38
C SER A 20 -5.44 15.06 0.70
N ASP A 21 -5.98 15.73 1.72
CA ASP A 21 -5.29 16.01 2.98
C ASP A 21 -5.01 14.74 3.81
N ARG A 22 -5.75 13.65 3.54
CA ARG A 22 -5.60 12.36 4.22
C ARG A 22 -4.46 11.54 3.59
N ALA A 23 -3.27 11.64 4.17
CA ALA A 23 -2.15 10.76 3.84
C ALA A 23 -2.33 9.35 4.44
N LEU A 24 -1.99 8.32 3.67
CA LEU A 24 -1.82 6.96 4.20
C LEU A 24 -0.67 6.90 5.20
N GLY A 25 -1.00 6.55 6.44
CA GLY A 25 -0.02 6.30 7.48
C GLY A 25 0.86 5.07 7.20
N ARG A 26 1.91 4.91 8.01
CA ARG A 26 2.92 3.86 7.82
C ARG A 26 2.31 2.45 7.92
N ASP A 27 1.48 2.26 8.94
CA ASP A 27 0.83 1.00 9.29
C ASP A 27 -0.21 0.53 8.23
N PRO A 28 -1.21 1.35 7.84
CA PRO A 28 -2.17 0.93 6.82
C PRO A 28 -1.57 0.75 5.42
N LEU A 29 -0.47 1.46 5.09
CA LEU A 29 0.20 1.25 3.81
C LEU A 29 0.89 -0.13 3.74
N TYR A 30 1.49 -0.57 4.84
CA TYR A 30 2.12 -1.89 4.90
C TYR A 30 1.07 -3.01 4.91
N GLY A 31 -0.03 -2.83 5.66
CA GLY A 31 -1.16 -3.76 5.66
C GLY A 31 -1.79 -3.95 4.27
N LEU A 32 -1.93 -2.85 3.52
CA LEU A 32 -2.37 -2.88 2.13
C LEU A 32 -1.40 -3.67 1.24
N TYR A 33 -0.09 -3.48 1.44
CA TYR A 33 0.93 -4.19 0.69
C TYR A 33 0.90 -5.69 0.94
N THR A 34 0.72 -6.13 2.18
CA THR A 34 0.51 -7.56 2.49
C THR A 34 -0.74 -8.12 1.81
N SER A 35 -1.85 -7.38 1.82
CA SER A 35 -3.10 -7.79 1.18
C SER A 35 -2.93 -7.91 -0.34
N TRP A 36 -2.29 -6.92 -0.97
CA TRP A 36 -1.94 -6.97 -2.38
C TRP A 36 -0.98 -8.12 -2.72
N CYS A 37 0.03 -8.36 -1.88
CA CYS A 37 0.95 -9.49 -2.04
C CYS A 37 0.20 -10.83 -2.05
N PHE A 38 -0.80 -10.99 -1.18
CA PHE A 38 -1.62 -12.19 -1.14
C PHE A 38 -2.42 -12.39 -2.43
N LEU A 39 -3.03 -11.32 -2.95
CA LEU A 39 -3.80 -11.33 -4.21
C LEU A 39 -2.90 -11.55 -5.45
N SER A 40 -1.73 -10.92 -5.49
CA SER A 40 -0.78 -11.01 -6.60
C SER A 40 0.16 -12.22 -6.49
N GLN A 41 -0.08 -13.12 -5.52
CA GLN A 41 0.78 -14.28 -5.21
C GLN A 41 2.26 -13.91 -5.05
N ALA A 42 2.54 -12.72 -4.52
CA ALA A 42 3.88 -12.20 -4.29
C ALA A 42 4.26 -12.37 -2.81
N ALA A 43 5.52 -12.70 -2.54
CA ALA A 43 6.01 -12.79 -1.17
C ALA A 43 6.14 -11.38 -0.53
N PRO A 44 5.45 -11.09 0.58
CA PRO A 44 5.59 -9.82 1.26
C PRO A 44 7.01 -9.69 1.81
N ARG A 45 7.65 -8.55 1.54
CA ARG A 45 8.95 -8.21 2.12
C ARG A 45 8.77 -7.50 3.46
N SER A 46 9.81 -7.55 4.28
CA SER A 46 9.88 -6.83 5.56
C SER A 46 9.54 -5.35 5.39
N GLU A 47 8.85 -4.78 6.39
CA GLU A 47 8.44 -3.38 6.42
C GLU A 47 9.61 -2.42 6.08
N ASP A 48 10.80 -2.64 6.64
CA ASP A 48 11.98 -1.81 6.35
C ASP A 48 12.40 -1.83 4.88
N ALA A 49 12.42 -3.01 4.25
CA ALA A 49 12.77 -3.15 2.84
C ALA A 49 11.72 -2.48 1.94
N PHE A 50 10.45 -2.59 2.33
CA PHE A 50 9.34 -1.92 1.67
C PHE A 50 9.48 -0.39 1.77
N TRP A 51 9.70 0.15 2.97
CA TRP A 51 9.87 1.61 3.15
C TRP A 51 11.11 2.15 2.47
N ALA A 52 12.21 1.39 2.44
CA ALA A 52 13.40 1.76 1.68
C ALA A 52 13.09 1.90 0.18
N ALA A 53 12.29 0.99 -0.38
CA ALA A 53 11.84 1.07 -1.77
C ALA A 53 10.86 2.23 -1.99
N MET A 54 9.90 2.44 -1.08
CA MET A 54 8.94 3.54 -1.13
C MET A 54 9.62 4.91 -1.08
N LYS A 55 10.64 5.07 -0.22
CA LYS A 55 11.43 6.29 -0.15
C LYS A 55 12.16 6.58 -1.45
N LYS A 56 12.72 5.56 -2.13
CA LYS A 56 13.32 5.71 -3.47
C LYS A 56 12.29 6.14 -4.51
N LYS A 57 11.02 5.77 -4.34
CA LYS A 57 9.89 6.15 -5.20
C LYS A 57 9.19 7.44 -4.75
N GLN A 58 9.79 8.18 -3.81
CA GLN A 58 9.26 9.43 -3.25
C GLN A 58 7.87 9.27 -2.61
N VAL A 59 7.55 8.09 -2.09
CA VAL A 59 6.35 7.83 -1.31
C VAL A 59 6.66 8.13 0.15
N HIS A 60 5.90 9.03 0.78
CA HIS A 60 6.10 9.44 2.16
C HIS A 60 4.83 9.25 2.99
N PRO A 61 4.91 8.58 4.15
CA PRO A 61 3.76 8.34 5.01
C PRO A 61 3.22 9.62 5.65
N LYS A 62 3.97 10.73 5.56
CA LYS A 62 3.62 12.03 6.15
C LYS A 62 3.00 13.04 5.17
N GLY A 63 2.84 12.74 3.87
CA GLY A 63 2.30 13.77 2.98
C GLY A 63 2.39 13.57 1.46
N THR A 64 2.23 12.36 0.93
CA THR A 64 2.19 12.19 -0.54
C THR A 64 0.79 12.14 -1.16
N GLY A 65 -0.26 12.43 -0.38
CA GLY A 65 -1.64 12.31 -0.87
C GLY A 65 -1.97 10.91 -1.39
N LEU A 66 -1.29 9.88 -0.87
CA LEU A 66 -1.48 8.52 -1.35
C LEU A 66 -2.80 7.98 -0.78
N ARG A 67 -3.68 7.51 -1.66
CA ARG A 67 -4.92 6.82 -1.30
C ARG A 67 -4.86 5.33 -1.60
N MET A 68 -5.60 4.57 -0.79
CA MET A 68 -5.80 3.15 -1.00
C MET A 68 -6.85 3.01 -2.10
N LYS A 69 -6.60 2.11 -3.04
CA LYS A 69 -7.45 1.86 -4.19
C LYS A 69 -7.50 0.36 -4.47
N GLY A 70 -8.57 -0.08 -5.10
CA GLY A 70 -8.61 -1.41 -5.72
C GLY A 70 -8.91 -2.54 -4.73
N PRO A 71 -8.82 -3.80 -5.20
CA PRO A 71 -9.25 -4.96 -4.44
C PRO A 71 -8.43 -5.18 -3.17
N ALA A 72 -7.13 -4.85 -3.20
CA ALA A 72 -6.29 -4.91 -2.00
C ALA A 72 -6.74 -3.96 -0.89
N ALA A 73 -7.31 -2.80 -1.23
CA ALA A 73 -7.83 -1.86 -0.24
C ALA A 73 -9.11 -2.39 0.42
N ALA A 74 -9.99 -3.01 -0.38
CA ALA A 74 -11.17 -3.68 0.15
C ALA A 74 -10.79 -4.85 1.06
N ASP A 75 -9.80 -5.66 0.64
CA ASP A 75 -9.27 -6.79 1.41
C ASP A 75 -8.63 -6.33 2.72
N TYR A 76 -7.81 -5.26 2.69
CA TYR A 76 -7.25 -4.67 3.90
C TYR A 76 -8.32 -4.15 4.86
N ILE A 77 -9.37 -3.50 4.34
CA ILE A 77 -10.49 -3.05 5.18
C ILE A 77 -11.17 -4.28 5.80
N LEU A 78 -11.47 -5.32 5.02
CA LEU A 78 -12.03 -6.57 5.54
C LEU A 78 -11.14 -7.25 6.60
N ALA A 79 -9.82 -7.29 6.38
CA ALA A 79 -8.86 -7.90 7.29
C ALA A 79 -8.60 -7.06 8.55
N SER A 80 -8.67 -5.74 8.45
CA SER A 80 -8.46 -4.80 9.56
C SER A 80 -9.73 -4.55 10.38
N TYR A 81 -10.91 -4.95 9.90
CA TYR A 81 -12.12 -4.98 10.71
C TYR A 81 -12.10 -6.25 11.56
N PRO A 82 -11.90 -6.17 12.89
CA PRO A 82 -12.20 -7.32 13.72
C PRO A 82 -13.69 -7.55 13.57
N VAL A 83 -14.09 -8.73 13.11
CA VAL A 83 -15.46 -9.20 13.28
C VAL A 83 -15.73 -9.09 14.77
N LEU A 84 -16.57 -8.14 15.16
CA LEU A 84 -17.07 -8.00 16.51
C LEU A 84 -17.96 -9.23 16.72
N VAL A 85 -17.38 -10.29 17.29
CA VAL A 85 -18.07 -11.48 17.78
C VAL A 85 -18.25 -11.36 19.28
#